data_AF-A0A196SN35-F1
#
_entry.id   AF-A0A196SN35-F1
#
_cell.length_a   1.000
_cell.length_b   1.000
_cell.length_c   1.000
_cell.angle_alpha   90.00
_cell.angle_beta   90.00
_cell.angle_gamma   90.00
#
_symmetry.space_group_name_H-M   'P 1'
#
loop_
_entity.id
_entity.type
_entity.pdbx_description
1 polymer ?
#
loop_
_entity_poly.entity_id
_entity_poly.type
_entity_poly.pdbx_seq_one_letter_code
_entity_poly.pdbx_strand_id
1 'polypeptide(L)'
;MEKEEVSKEEKRRLKKEQKEKVKMEKLAARKQKLWDAVKTGQRVAIDIHYQDQMNGVEQYSVVRQLGLCHKANKDANTHLSIHVCGATPETTPAIQSFGAAKWPMTFHAEDLKDVFPREDIVYFSPDATEPCGAIDPSKVYVIGGLVDRSIAKNQSYQRAAELGVKAVRLPLQEFYPECTHRIMNINTLVEMIIAFAETHDWRATFERCIPLRKLDVEDETGNGFDYHNIRSAEALEAISEYNINRYQLKHALHILCEKRGLKYAFDTQEVPYEEHEEGTPFLRFRATVTVEGKVLGEGRGKNQRSAQGKAAWHALVALGDITV
;
A
#
# COMPACT_ATOMS: atom_id res chain seq x y z
N MET A 1 -17.84 -58.87 -1.61
CA MET A 1 -17.38 -57.55 -2.08
C MET A 1 -17.24 -56.65 -0.86
N GLU A 2 -16.11 -56.73 -0.17
CA GLU A 2 -15.79 -55.80 0.93
C GLU A 2 -15.29 -54.50 0.30
N LYS A 3 -16.02 -53.40 0.55
CA LYS A 3 -15.50 -52.06 0.29
C LYS A 3 -14.49 -51.77 1.40
N GLU A 4 -13.21 -51.70 1.05
CA GLU A 4 -12.17 -51.19 1.95
C GLU A 4 -12.57 -49.79 2.44
N GLU A 5 -13.00 -49.69 3.70
CA GLU A 5 -13.20 -48.41 4.36
C GLU A 5 -11.84 -47.79 4.61
N VAL A 6 -11.43 -46.90 3.69
CA VAL A 6 -10.24 -46.05 3.87
C VAL A 6 -10.29 -45.42 5.26
N SER A 7 -9.25 -45.68 6.06
CA SER A 7 -9.12 -45.22 7.45
C SER A 7 -9.36 -43.71 7.55
N LYS A 8 -9.97 -43.26 8.67
CA LYS A 8 -10.18 -41.84 8.96
C LYS A 8 -8.88 -41.02 8.86
N GLU A 9 -7.74 -41.64 9.18
CA GLU A 9 -6.42 -41.03 9.12
C GLU A 9 -5.93 -40.86 7.67
N GLU A 10 -6.14 -41.87 6.84
CA GLU A 10 -5.79 -41.82 5.42
C GLU A 10 -6.67 -40.82 4.64
N LYS A 11 -7.97 -40.75 4.96
CA LYS A 11 -8.86 -39.69 4.46
C LYS A 11 -8.39 -38.29 4.85
N ARG A 12 -7.83 -38.11 6.05
CA ARG A 12 -7.25 -36.83 6.51
C ARG A 12 -5.96 -36.48 5.76
N ARG A 13 -5.07 -37.45 5.55
CA ARG A 13 -3.83 -37.27 4.77
C ARG A 13 -4.13 -36.85 3.34
N LEU A 14 -4.99 -37.57 2.64
CA LEU A 14 -5.40 -37.26 1.26
C LEU A 14 -6.02 -35.87 1.13
N LYS A 15 -6.85 -35.45 2.09
CA LYS A 15 -7.41 -34.08 2.13
C LYS A 15 -6.32 -33.02 2.31
N LYS A 16 -5.30 -33.28 3.13
CA LYS A 16 -4.17 -32.35 3.35
C LYS A 16 -3.33 -32.22 2.07
N GLU A 17 -2.98 -33.33 1.44
CA GLU A 17 -2.23 -33.35 0.17
C GLU A 17 -2.99 -32.64 -0.96
N GLN A 18 -4.31 -32.87 -1.07
CA GLN A 18 -5.14 -32.15 -2.03
C GLN A 18 -5.17 -30.64 -1.76
N LYS A 19 -5.31 -30.23 -0.49
CA LYS A 19 -5.26 -28.80 -0.11
C LYS A 19 -3.90 -28.18 -0.45
N GLU A 20 -2.80 -28.88 -0.19
CA GLU A 20 -1.45 -28.43 -0.52
C GLU A 20 -1.25 -28.32 -2.03
N LYS A 21 -1.72 -29.30 -2.81
CA LYS A 21 -1.67 -29.28 -4.27
C LYS A 21 -2.42 -28.08 -4.85
N VAL A 22 -3.68 -27.86 -4.43
CA VAL A 22 -4.50 -26.72 -4.86
C VAL A 22 -3.83 -25.39 -4.48
N LYS A 23 -3.23 -25.30 -3.29
CA LYS A 23 -2.49 -24.10 -2.85
C LYS A 23 -1.28 -23.84 -3.75
N MET A 24 -0.51 -24.87 -4.10
CA MET A 24 0.65 -24.75 -4.98
C MET A 24 0.27 -24.36 -6.41
N GLU A 25 -0.82 -24.92 -6.95
CA GLU A 25 -1.36 -24.55 -8.26
C GLU A 25 -1.81 -23.08 -8.29
N LYS A 26 -2.54 -22.62 -7.25
CA LYS A 26 -2.92 -21.21 -7.12
C LYS A 26 -1.71 -20.28 -7.04
N LEU A 27 -0.67 -20.68 -6.31
CA LEU A 27 0.56 -19.90 -6.19
C LEU A 27 1.31 -19.83 -7.54
N ALA A 28 1.40 -20.95 -8.26
CA ALA A 28 2.00 -21.01 -9.58
C ALA A 28 1.24 -20.16 -10.59
N ALA A 29 -0.09 -20.24 -10.61
CA ALA A 29 -0.94 -19.41 -11.47
C ALA A 29 -0.79 -17.91 -11.16
N ARG A 30 -0.75 -17.54 -9.88
CA ARG A 30 -0.51 -16.13 -9.47
C ARG A 30 0.88 -15.65 -9.90
N LYS A 31 1.90 -16.50 -9.75
CA LYS A 31 3.26 -16.20 -10.23
C LYS A 31 3.27 -16.00 -11.74
N GLN A 32 2.59 -16.86 -12.51
CA GLN A 32 2.52 -16.76 -13.97
C GLN A 32 1.88 -15.44 -14.39
N LYS A 33 0.70 -15.10 -13.83
CA LYS A 33 0.03 -13.82 -14.11
C LYS A 33 0.92 -12.60 -13.89
N LEU A 34 1.70 -12.62 -12.80
CA LEU A 34 2.62 -11.55 -12.48
C LEU A 34 3.76 -11.42 -13.53
N TRP A 35 4.28 -12.54 -14.05
CA TRP A 35 5.29 -12.52 -15.12
C TRP A 35 4.72 -12.17 -16.49
N ASP A 36 3.48 -12.56 -16.77
CA ASP A 36 2.80 -12.16 -18.02
C ASP A 36 2.58 -10.64 -18.04
N ALA A 37 2.19 -10.07 -16.91
CA ALA A 37 1.99 -8.63 -16.75
C ALA A 37 3.26 -7.79 -16.94
N VAL A 38 4.46 -8.36 -16.79
CA VAL A 38 5.71 -7.68 -17.18
C VAL A 38 5.67 -7.29 -18.66
N LYS A 39 4.95 -8.03 -19.50
CA LYS A 39 4.84 -7.78 -20.94
C LYS A 39 3.56 -7.04 -21.34
N THR A 40 2.47 -7.25 -20.61
CA THR A 40 1.12 -6.84 -21.04
C THR A 40 0.44 -5.85 -20.09
N GLY A 41 0.94 -5.70 -18.87
CA GLY A 41 0.37 -4.80 -17.88
C GLY A 41 0.57 -3.34 -18.24
N GLN A 42 -0.23 -2.46 -17.62
CA GLN A 42 -0.03 -1.00 -17.71
C GLN A 42 1.44 -0.68 -17.39
N ARG A 43 2.10 0.02 -18.33
CA ARG A 43 3.51 0.37 -18.22
C ARG A 43 3.69 1.52 -17.25
N VAL A 44 4.58 1.33 -16.28
CA VAL A 44 5.03 2.34 -15.32
C VAL A 44 6.54 2.33 -15.28
N ALA A 45 7.16 3.50 -15.45
CA ALA A 45 8.60 3.65 -15.34
C ALA A 45 8.96 4.42 -14.06
N ILE A 46 9.98 3.96 -13.34
CA ILE A 46 10.57 4.66 -12.21
C ILE A 46 11.93 5.20 -12.68
N ASP A 47 12.01 6.51 -12.82
CA ASP A 47 13.18 7.23 -13.33
C ASP A 47 14.16 7.51 -12.20
N ILE A 48 15.23 6.73 -12.09
CA ILE A 48 16.19 6.86 -10.99
C ILE A 48 17.38 7.78 -11.31
N HIS A 49 17.37 8.51 -12.43
CA HIS A 49 18.42 9.45 -12.89
C HIS A 49 18.84 10.54 -11.87
N TYR A 50 18.13 10.67 -10.75
CA TYR A 50 18.39 11.68 -9.72
C TYR A 50 19.56 11.36 -8.78
N GLN A 51 20.40 10.35 -9.08
CA GLN A 51 21.42 9.87 -8.14
C GLN A 51 22.33 10.98 -7.62
N ASP A 52 22.80 11.85 -8.51
CA ASP A 52 23.71 12.95 -8.19
C ASP A 52 23.08 14.05 -7.33
N GLN A 53 21.75 14.02 -7.18
CA GLN A 53 20.98 14.96 -6.36
C GLN A 53 20.66 14.41 -4.96
N MET A 54 21.03 13.15 -4.68
CA MET A 54 20.69 12.45 -3.44
C MET A 54 21.95 11.99 -2.71
N ASN A 55 21.96 12.12 -1.38
CA ASN A 55 22.97 11.45 -0.57
C ASN A 55 22.72 9.93 -0.51
N GLY A 56 23.70 9.16 -0.03
CA GLY A 56 23.60 7.70 0.03
C GLY A 56 22.39 7.17 0.83
N VAL A 57 21.91 7.92 1.84
CA VAL A 57 20.72 7.52 2.62
C VAL A 57 19.43 7.69 1.79
N GLU A 58 19.35 8.75 0.99
CA GLU A 58 18.24 9.01 0.08
C GLU A 58 18.23 8.02 -1.09
N GLN A 59 19.38 7.75 -1.70
CA GLN A 59 19.52 6.71 -2.72
C GLN A 59 19.10 5.33 -2.19
N TYR A 60 19.52 4.98 -0.97
CA TYR A 60 19.08 3.74 -0.31
C TYR A 60 17.56 3.72 -0.06
N SER A 61 16.95 4.86 0.25
CA SER A 61 15.50 4.99 0.39
C SER A 61 14.77 4.74 -0.93
N VAL A 62 15.31 5.20 -2.07
CA VAL A 62 14.78 4.88 -3.40
C VAL A 62 14.78 3.37 -3.62
N VAL A 63 15.90 2.69 -3.38
CA VAL A 63 15.99 1.22 -3.52
C VAL A 63 14.98 0.49 -2.63
N ARG A 64 14.82 0.94 -1.38
CA ARG A 64 13.81 0.39 -0.47
C ARG A 64 12.39 0.58 -1.02
N GLN A 65 12.10 1.75 -1.59
CA GLN A 65 10.80 2.01 -2.21
C GLN A 65 10.57 1.17 -3.48
N LEU A 66 11.60 0.86 -4.28
CA LEU A 66 11.49 -0.11 -5.38
C LEU A 66 11.04 -1.50 -4.87
N GLY A 67 11.60 -1.95 -3.74
CA GLY A 67 11.16 -3.19 -3.09
C GLY A 67 9.71 -3.15 -2.62
N LEU A 68 9.23 -1.98 -2.16
CA LEU A 68 7.82 -1.76 -1.83
C LEU A 68 6.93 -1.77 -3.07
N CYS A 69 7.38 -1.18 -4.19
CA CYS A 69 6.68 -1.24 -5.47
C CYS A 69 6.53 -2.70 -5.95
N HIS A 70 7.61 -3.48 -5.90
CA HIS A 70 7.57 -4.91 -6.19
C HIS A 70 6.53 -5.64 -5.33
N LYS A 71 6.56 -5.40 -4.01
CA LYS A 71 5.63 -6.03 -3.08
C LYS A 71 4.18 -5.64 -3.38
N ALA A 72 3.90 -4.36 -3.58
CA ALA A 72 2.58 -3.85 -3.92
C ALA A 72 2.05 -4.52 -5.20
N ASN A 73 2.87 -4.56 -6.25
CA ASN A 73 2.50 -5.20 -7.51
C ASN A 73 2.25 -6.70 -7.36
N LYS A 74 3.09 -7.42 -6.60
CA LYS A 74 2.93 -8.85 -6.31
C LYS A 74 1.65 -9.14 -5.53
N ASP A 75 1.29 -8.28 -4.58
CA ASP A 75 0.15 -8.44 -3.68
C ASP A 75 -1.18 -8.00 -4.33
N ALA A 76 -1.14 -7.22 -5.42
CA ALA A 76 -2.29 -6.73 -6.17
C ALA A 76 -3.08 -7.83 -6.92
N ASN A 77 -4.30 -7.49 -7.35
CA ASN A 77 -5.10 -8.33 -8.26
C ASN A 77 -4.78 -8.00 -9.72
N THR A 78 -4.56 -6.72 -10.01
CA THR A 78 -4.06 -6.23 -11.30
C THR A 78 -2.58 -5.94 -11.20
N HIS A 79 -1.80 -6.52 -12.11
CA HIS A 79 -0.35 -6.39 -12.13
C HIS A 79 0.11 -5.39 -13.22
N LEU A 80 1.08 -4.55 -12.87
CA LEU A 80 1.71 -3.59 -13.77
C LEU A 80 2.96 -4.17 -14.43
N SER A 81 3.31 -3.58 -15.58
CA SER A 81 4.65 -3.71 -16.17
C SER A 81 5.54 -2.60 -15.61
N ILE A 82 6.34 -2.93 -14.59
CA ILE A 82 7.19 -1.94 -13.90
C ILE A 82 8.60 -1.97 -14.49
N HIS A 83 9.05 -0.80 -14.93
CA HIS A 83 10.39 -0.54 -15.43
C HIS A 83 11.15 0.40 -14.49
N VAL A 84 12.45 0.19 -14.33
CA VAL A 84 13.36 1.10 -13.61
C VAL A 84 14.40 1.56 -14.62
N CYS A 85 14.48 2.86 -14.86
CA CYS A 85 15.32 3.46 -15.92
C CYS A 85 16.41 4.36 -15.33
N GLY A 86 17.55 4.45 -16.02
CA GLY A 86 18.70 5.24 -15.58
C GLY A 86 19.50 4.56 -14.46
N ALA A 87 19.52 3.23 -14.40
CA ALA A 87 20.38 2.51 -13.44
C ALA A 87 21.86 2.67 -13.80
N THR A 88 22.68 2.98 -12.80
CA THR A 88 24.13 3.15 -12.98
C THR A 88 24.91 1.97 -12.38
N PRO A 89 26.19 1.78 -12.74
CA PRO A 89 27.05 0.79 -12.10
C PRO A 89 27.15 0.95 -10.57
N GLU A 90 26.96 2.15 -10.04
CA GLU A 90 27.01 2.46 -8.61
C GLU A 90 25.70 2.10 -7.89
N THR A 91 24.54 2.29 -8.54
CA THR A 91 23.23 1.99 -7.95
C THR A 91 22.81 0.53 -8.11
N THR A 92 23.31 -0.14 -9.15
CA THR A 92 22.96 -1.54 -9.46
C THR A 92 23.27 -2.51 -8.32
N PRO A 93 24.45 -2.48 -7.65
CA PRO A 93 24.74 -3.36 -6.53
C PRO A 93 23.77 -3.18 -5.36
N ALA A 94 23.41 -1.94 -5.03
CA ALA A 94 22.44 -1.65 -3.97
C ALA A 94 21.07 -2.26 -4.31
N ILE A 95 20.59 -2.08 -5.54
CA ILE A 95 19.35 -2.70 -6.03
C ILE A 95 19.42 -4.23 -5.95
N GLN A 96 20.51 -4.84 -6.39
CA GLN A 96 20.70 -6.29 -6.37
C GLN A 96 20.73 -6.86 -4.94
N SER A 97 21.28 -6.13 -3.97
CA SER A 97 21.35 -6.56 -2.56
C SER A 97 19.97 -6.79 -1.93
N PHE A 98 18.91 -6.16 -2.48
CA PHE A 98 17.51 -6.36 -2.07
C PHE A 98 16.83 -7.55 -2.76
N GLY A 99 17.57 -8.32 -3.57
CA GLY A 99 17.05 -9.47 -4.31
C GLY A 99 16.31 -9.08 -5.60
N ALA A 100 16.60 -7.91 -6.15
CA ALA A 100 15.95 -7.37 -7.35
C ALA A 100 16.02 -8.29 -8.58
N ALA A 101 17.03 -9.15 -8.66
CA ALA A 101 17.14 -10.18 -9.71
C ALA A 101 15.92 -11.13 -9.78
N LYS A 102 15.12 -11.22 -8.71
CA LYS A 102 13.91 -12.05 -8.65
C LYS A 102 12.62 -11.24 -8.74
N TRP A 103 12.71 -9.92 -8.87
CA TRP A 103 11.54 -9.07 -9.02
C TRP A 103 11.06 -9.15 -10.47
N PRO A 104 9.75 -9.33 -10.74
CA PRO A 104 9.16 -9.24 -12.06
C PRO A 104 9.06 -7.77 -12.45
N MET A 105 10.22 -7.17 -12.66
CA MET A 105 10.46 -5.78 -13.04
C MET A 105 11.58 -5.78 -14.07
N THR A 106 11.58 -4.81 -14.98
CA THR A 106 12.65 -4.65 -15.96
C THR A 106 13.56 -3.50 -15.52
N PHE A 107 14.86 -3.75 -15.45
CA PHE A 107 15.86 -2.74 -15.08
C PHE A 107 16.65 -2.36 -16.32
N HIS A 108 16.71 -1.06 -16.60
CA HIS A 108 17.38 -0.47 -17.75
C HIS A 108 18.49 0.45 -17.26
N ALA A 109 19.67 0.34 -17.87
CA ALA A 109 20.75 1.30 -17.64
C ALA A 109 20.50 2.60 -18.40
N GLU A 110 19.75 2.48 -19.50
CA GLU A 110 19.37 3.53 -20.44
C GLU A 110 18.37 4.52 -19.84
N ASP A 111 18.35 5.72 -20.42
CA ASP A 111 17.39 6.78 -20.08
C ASP A 111 16.01 6.47 -20.70
N LEU A 112 14.95 7.08 -20.16
CA LEU A 112 13.56 6.90 -20.58
C LEU A 112 13.35 7.06 -22.09
N LYS A 113 14.01 8.05 -22.70
CA LYS A 113 13.91 8.36 -24.14
C LYS A 113 14.50 7.26 -25.05
N ASP A 114 15.40 6.44 -24.50
CA ASP A 114 16.05 5.36 -25.21
C ASP A 114 15.31 4.02 -25.00
N VAL A 115 14.46 3.95 -23.96
CA VAL A 115 13.66 2.76 -23.61
C VAL A 115 12.24 2.84 -24.21
N PHE A 116 11.63 4.02 -24.26
CA PHE A 116 10.24 4.20 -24.69
C PHE A 116 10.10 5.28 -25.77
N PRO A 117 9.13 5.13 -26.70
CA PRO A 117 8.76 6.20 -27.63
C PRO A 117 8.34 7.45 -26.85
N ARG A 118 8.84 8.61 -27.26
CA ARG A 118 8.61 9.88 -26.56
C ARG A 118 7.12 10.21 -26.40
N GLU A 119 6.32 9.91 -27.41
CA GLU A 119 4.88 10.12 -27.47
C GLU A 119 4.08 9.22 -26.50
N ASP A 120 4.67 8.13 -26.03
CA ASP A 120 4.05 7.23 -25.05
C ASP A 120 4.30 7.71 -23.62
N ILE A 121 5.31 8.56 -23.40
CA ILE A 121 5.76 8.95 -22.06
C ILE A 121 4.87 10.06 -21.47
N VAL A 122 4.34 9.81 -20.28
CA VAL A 122 3.61 10.79 -19.46
C VAL A 122 4.25 10.84 -18.08
N TYR A 123 4.85 11.97 -17.71
CA TYR A 123 5.61 12.13 -16.48
C TYR A 123 4.76 12.70 -15.35
N PHE A 124 4.68 12.02 -14.20
CA PHE A 124 4.02 12.56 -13.02
C PHE A 124 4.91 13.61 -12.32
N SER A 125 4.35 14.82 -12.17
CA SER A 125 4.98 15.88 -11.39
C SER A 125 3.93 16.65 -10.59
N PRO A 126 4.16 16.92 -9.28
CA PRO A 126 3.25 17.74 -8.49
C PRO A 126 3.19 19.20 -8.95
N ASP A 127 4.20 19.65 -9.72
CA ASP A 127 4.33 21.02 -10.22
C ASP A 127 3.72 21.20 -11.62
N ALA A 128 3.24 20.13 -12.26
CA ALA A 128 2.54 20.22 -13.54
C ALA A 128 1.17 20.91 -13.39
N THR A 129 0.77 21.66 -14.41
CA THR A 129 -0.52 22.35 -14.45
C THR A 129 -1.68 21.39 -14.74
N GLU A 130 -1.49 20.51 -15.75
CA GLU A 130 -2.52 19.60 -16.23
C GLU A 130 -2.75 18.42 -15.28
N PRO A 131 -4.00 18.16 -14.85
CA PRO A 131 -4.33 16.95 -14.11
C PRO A 131 -4.32 15.70 -15.00
N CYS A 132 -3.90 14.56 -14.43
CA CYS A 132 -4.06 13.26 -15.06
C CYS A 132 -5.52 12.80 -14.95
N GLY A 133 -6.32 13.04 -15.99
CA GLY A 133 -7.75 12.68 -15.99
C GLY A 133 -8.01 11.17 -15.97
N ALA A 134 -7.19 10.38 -16.67
CA ALA A 134 -7.29 8.92 -16.68
C ALA A 134 -5.92 8.29 -16.98
N ILE A 135 -5.79 7.00 -16.67
CA ILE A 135 -4.65 6.16 -17.05
C ILE A 135 -4.95 5.49 -18.39
N ASP A 136 -4.23 5.88 -19.43
CA ASP A 136 -4.31 5.33 -20.78
C ASP A 136 -3.40 4.08 -20.90
N PRO A 137 -3.97 2.89 -21.20
CA PRO A 137 -3.22 1.65 -21.40
C PRO A 137 -2.10 1.71 -22.43
N SER A 138 -2.19 2.62 -23.40
CA SER A 138 -1.17 2.82 -24.44
C SER A 138 0.03 3.63 -23.94
N LYS A 139 -0.04 4.30 -22.79
CA LYS A 139 1.02 5.19 -22.30
C LYS A 139 1.95 4.52 -21.30
N VAL A 140 3.07 5.18 -21.04
CA VAL A 140 4.03 4.85 -19.99
C VAL A 140 4.01 5.98 -18.97
N TYR A 141 3.52 5.68 -17.78
CA TYR A 141 3.47 6.67 -16.70
C TYR A 141 4.77 6.66 -15.92
N VAL A 142 5.46 7.80 -15.86
CA VAL A 142 6.77 7.93 -15.22
C VAL A 142 6.63 8.52 -13.83
N ILE A 143 7.31 7.89 -12.87
CA ILE A 143 7.45 8.34 -11.49
C ILE A 143 8.92 8.70 -11.27
N GLY A 144 9.18 9.92 -10.81
CA GLY A 144 10.54 10.32 -10.42
C GLY A 144 11.02 9.51 -9.21
N GLY A 145 12.11 8.77 -9.39
CA GLY A 145 12.82 8.01 -8.36
C GLY A 145 13.66 8.91 -7.45
N LEU A 146 13.05 9.97 -6.94
CA LEU A 146 13.71 11.00 -6.12
C LEU A 146 13.20 10.94 -4.68
N VAL A 147 14.12 10.93 -3.72
CA VAL A 147 13.83 11.08 -2.30
C VAL A 147 14.56 12.32 -1.82
N ASP A 148 13.79 13.35 -1.52
CA ASP A 148 14.31 14.62 -1.02
C ASP A 148 13.74 14.89 0.38
N ARG A 149 14.61 15.14 1.35
CA ARG A 149 14.20 15.52 2.72
C ARG A 149 13.76 16.98 2.79
N SER A 150 14.18 17.81 1.84
CA SER A 150 13.86 19.23 1.71
C SER A 150 13.27 19.52 0.34
N ILE A 151 11.94 19.48 0.22
CA ILE A 151 11.19 19.62 -1.04
C ILE A 151 11.81 20.62 -2.02
N ALA A 152 12.58 20.12 -3.00
CA ALA A 152 12.99 20.88 -4.17
C ALA A 152 11.84 20.90 -5.19
N LYS A 153 11.29 22.10 -5.45
CA LYS A 153 10.21 22.28 -6.42
C LYS A 153 10.71 22.08 -7.86
N ASN A 154 9.83 21.63 -8.73
CA ASN A 154 9.98 21.50 -10.17
C ASN A 154 10.96 20.43 -10.68
N GLN A 155 11.56 19.60 -9.83
CA GLN A 155 12.58 18.62 -10.28
C GLN A 155 12.05 17.67 -11.37
N SER A 156 10.93 17.01 -11.12
CA SER A 156 10.31 16.11 -12.10
C SER A 156 9.68 16.85 -13.28
N TYR A 157 9.24 18.09 -13.07
CA TYR A 157 8.69 18.92 -14.15
C TYR A 157 9.78 19.36 -15.13
N GLN A 158 10.93 19.80 -14.62
CA GLN A 158 12.11 20.13 -15.41
C GLN A 158 12.64 18.90 -16.14
N ARG A 159 12.71 17.76 -15.47
CA ARG A 159 13.09 16.48 -16.10
C ARG A 159 12.17 16.12 -17.27
N ALA A 160 10.85 16.28 -17.10
CA ALA A 160 9.90 16.06 -18.18
C ALA A 160 10.11 17.04 -19.36
N ALA A 161 10.40 18.31 -19.06
CA ALA A 161 10.69 19.32 -20.08
C ALA A 161 11.99 19.05 -20.85
N GLU A 162 13.06 18.60 -20.17
CA GLU A 162 14.33 18.19 -20.77
C GLU A 162 14.16 17.01 -21.74
N LEU A 163 13.35 16.02 -21.35
CA LEU A 163 12.98 14.89 -22.20
C LEU A 163 11.98 15.29 -23.29
N GLY A 164 11.39 16.48 -23.18
CA GLY A 164 10.35 16.99 -24.08
C GLY A 164 9.05 16.18 -24.02
N VAL A 165 8.74 15.55 -22.89
CA VAL A 165 7.56 14.70 -22.70
C VAL A 165 6.45 15.43 -21.96
N LYS A 166 5.23 14.90 -22.03
CA LYS A 166 4.09 15.49 -21.32
C LYS A 166 4.27 15.31 -19.81
N ALA A 167 4.08 16.38 -19.04
CA ALA A 167 4.00 16.34 -17.58
C ALA A 167 2.55 16.49 -17.11
N VAL A 168 2.14 15.71 -16.12
CA VAL A 168 0.81 15.78 -15.49
C VAL A 168 0.93 15.68 -13.97
N ARG A 169 0.01 16.30 -13.25
CA ARG A 169 -0.13 16.13 -11.79
C ARG A 169 -1.20 15.10 -11.47
N LEU A 170 -1.16 14.55 -10.26
CA LEU A 170 -2.31 13.81 -9.73
C LEU A 170 -3.53 14.74 -9.68
N PRO A 171 -4.73 14.26 -10.04
CA PRO A 171 -5.95 15.07 -10.01
C PRO A 171 -6.54 15.18 -8.59
N LEU A 172 -5.69 15.48 -7.59
CA LEU A 172 -6.09 15.58 -6.19
C LEU A 172 -7.09 16.71 -5.96
N GLN A 173 -6.90 17.86 -6.60
CA GLN A 173 -7.79 19.01 -6.42
C GLN A 173 -9.21 18.70 -6.95
N GLU A 174 -9.29 17.89 -7.99
CA GLU A 174 -10.51 17.52 -8.67
C GLU A 174 -11.29 16.41 -7.95
N PHE A 175 -10.60 15.42 -7.38
CA PHE A 175 -11.25 14.22 -6.82
C PHE A 175 -11.00 14.00 -5.32
N TYR A 176 -10.03 14.69 -4.72
CA TYR A 176 -9.66 14.50 -3.30
C TYR A 176 -9.07 15.78 -2.67
N PRO A 177 -9.84 16.89 -2.67
CA PRO A 177 -9.36 18.20 -2.25
C PRO A 177 -8.90 18.26 -0.77
N GLU A 178 -9.35 17.32 0.06
CA GLU A 178 -8.88 17.16 1.45
C GLU A 178 -7.40 16.73 1.56
N CYS A 179 -6.80 16.23 0.48
CA CYS A 179 -5.37 15.93 0.43
C CYS A 179 -4.56 17.15 -0.03
N THR A 180 -4.16 17.97 0.92
CA THR A 180 -3.34 19.17 0.65
C THR A 180 -1.88 18.85 0.36
N HIS A 181 -1.38 17.69 0.81
CA HIS A 181 -0.02 17.22 0.56
C HIS A 181 0.16 16.53 -0.80
N ARG A 182 0.51 17.32 -1.82
CA ARG A 182 0.63 16.88 -3.23
C ARG A 182 1.80 15.94 -3.54
N ILE A 183 2.82 15.89 -2.68
CA ILE A 183 4.03 15.09 -2.90
C ILE A 183 3.80 13.69 -2.34
N MET A 184 3.96 12.68 -3.19
CA MET A 184 3.75 11.27 -2.84
C MET A 184 5.07 10.48 -2.91
N ASN A 185 5.16 9.42 -2.12
CA ASN A 185 6.26 8.47 -2.22
C ASN A 185 6.16 7.69 -3.54
N ILE A 186 7.29 7.16 -4.01
CA ILE A 186 7.40 6.36 -5.25
C ILE A 186 6.43 5.17 -5.18
N ASN A 187 6.46 4.43 -4.07
CA ASN A 187 5.60 3.26 -3.89
C ASN A 187 4.12 3.63 -3.82
N THR A 188 3.77 4.79 -3.26
CA THR A 188 2.38 5.24 -3.18
C THR A 188 1.83 5.55 -4.58
N LEU A 189 2.62 6.15 -5.46
CA LEU A 189 2.21 6.36 -6.86
C LEU A 189 2.03 5.03 -7.61
N VAL A 190 2.91 4.05 -7.40
CA VAL A 190 2.71 2.69 -7.96
C VAL A 190 1.44 2.05 -7.43
N GLU A 191 1.19 2.12 -6.12
CA GLU A 191 -0.05 1.64 -5.49
C GLU A 191 -1.29 2.33 -6.07
N MET A 192 -1.22 3.63 -6.36
CA MET A 192 -2.31 4.39 -6.99
C MET A 192 -2.57 3.92 -8.42
N ILE A 193 -1.54 3.68 -9.23
CA ILE A 193 -1.74 3.20 -10.61
C ILE A 193 -2.34 1.78 -10.60
N ILE A 194 -1.89 0.91 -9.69
CA ILE A 194 -2.52 -0.40 -9.45
C ILE A 194 -3.99 -0.23 -9.08
N ALA A 195 -4.28 0.62 -8.09
CA ALA A 195 -5.65 0.84 -7.60
C ALA A 195 -6.54 1.41 -8.69
N PHE A 196 -6.06 2.38 -9.46
CA PHE A 196 -6.82 2.97 -10.57
C PHE A 196 -7.10 1.95 -11.67
N ALA A 197 -6.17 1.03 -11.96
CA ALA A 197 -6.41 -0.06 -12.89
C ALA A 197 -7.46 -1.08 -12.39
N GLU A 198 -7.79 -1.07 -11.09
CA GLU A 198 -8.82 -1.91 -10.49
C GLU A 198 -10.15 -1.17 -10.30
N THR A 199 -10.12 0.14 -10.01
CA THR A 199 -11.32 0.93 -9.69
C THR A 199 -11.83 1.76 -10.87
N HIS A 200 -10.94 2.19 -11.77
CA HIS A 200 -11.19 3.21 -12.80
C HIS A 200 -11.76 4.52 -12.24
N ASP A 201 -11.52 4.79 -10.96
CA ASP A 201 -12.05 5.94 -10.23
C ASP A 201 -10.95 6.55 -9.34
N TRP A 202 -10.71 7.85 -9.52
CA TRP A 202 -9.65 8.56 -8.80
C TRP A 202 -9.97 8.74 -7.32
N ARG A 203 -11.22 9.03 -6.95
CA ARG A 203 -11.63 9.18 -5.55
C ARG A 203 -11.38 7.88 -4.78
N ALA A 204 -11.88 6.76 -5.28
CA ALA A 204 -11.68 5.44 -4.70
C ALA A 204 -10.20 5.02 -4.67
N THR A 205 -9.43 5.40 -5.70
CA THR A 205 -7.97 5.21 -5.73
C THR A 205 -7.29 5.96 -4.59
N PHE A 206 -7.63 7.23 -4.40
CA PHE A 206 -7.03 8.07 -3.38
C PHE A 206 -7.39 7.62 -1.97
N GLU A 207 -8.64 7.27 -1.71
CA GLU A 207 -9.10 6.73 -0.42
C GLU A 207 -8.38 5.41 -0.06
N ARG A 208 -8.04 4.59 -1.06
CA ARG A 208 -7.32 3.34 -0.87
C ARG A 208 -5.83 3.54 -0.58
N CYS A 209 -5.20 4.51 -1.24
CA CYS A 209 -3.74 4.59 -1.33
C CYS A 209 -3.13 5.73 -0.51
N ILE A 210 -3.82 6.85 -0.34
CA ILE A 210 -3.27 8.01 0.36
C ILE A 210 -3.31 7.76 1.88
N PRO A 211 -2.15 7.81 2.57
CA PRO A 211 -2.14 7.73 4.02
C PRO A 211 -2.92 8.90 4.64
N LEU A 212 -3.78 8.62 5.62
CA LEU A 212 -4.60 9.62 6.30
C LEU A 212 -3.80 10.81 6.89
N ARG A 213 -2.53 10.61 7.26
CA ARG A 213 -1.62 11.70 7.68
C ARG A 213 -1.36 12.77 6.60
N LYS A 214 -1.78 12.53 5.36
CA LYS A 214 -1.66 13.46 4.22
C LYS A 214 -2.99 14.19 3.94
N LEU A 215 -4.01 13.93 4.74
CA LEU A 215 -5.31 14.57 4.64
C LEU A 215 -5.46 15.57 5.76
N ASP A 216 -6.01 16.73 5.42
CA ASP A 216 -6.61 17.63 6.40
C ASP A 216 -8.00 17.06 6.70
N VAL A 217 -8.04 16.05 7.57
CA VAL A 217 -9.31 15.43 7.99
C VAL A 217 -9.97 16.35 8.99
N GLU A 218 -10.65 17.38 8.53
CA GLU A 218 -11.56 18.15 9.38
C GLU A 218 -12.85 17.34 9.60
N ASP A 219 -13.24 17.13 10.86
CA ASP A 219 -14.60 16.71 11.17
C ASP A 219 -15.61 17.82 10.81
N GLU A 220 -16.90 17.54 10.97
CA GLU A 220 -18.00 18.48 10.68
C GLU A 220 -17.91 19.81 11.48
N THR A 221 -16.98 19.88 12.44
CA THR A 221 -16.72 21.02 13.31
C THR A 221 -15.42 21.76 12.98
N GLY A 222 -14.67 21.35 11.93
CA GLY A 222 -13.43 22.00 11.49
C GLY A 222 -12.17 21.56 12.26
N ASN A 223 -12.19 20.41 12.95
CA ASN A 223 -11.05 19.92 13.72
C ASN A 223 -10.42 18.68 13.09
N GLY A 224 -9.08 18.63 13.02
CA GLY A 224 -8.31 17.46 12.57
C GLY A 224 -8.76 16.16 13.26
N PHE A 225 -8.76 14.99 12.59
CA PHE A 225 -9.13 13.70 13.18
C PHE A 225 -8.49 13.52 14.57
N ASP A 226 -9.33 13.67 15.60
CA ASP A 226 -8.98 13.49 16.98
C ASP A 226 -9.71 12.26 17.50
N TYR A 227 -8.95 11.22 17.81
CA TYR A 227 -9.52 9.99 18.34
C TYR A 227 -10.20 10.18 19.70
N HIS A 228 -9.92 11.27 20.43
CA HIS A 228 -10.62 11.62 21.67
C HIS A 228 -12.06 12.09 21.42
N ASN A 229 -12.44 12.39 20.18
CA ASN A 229 -13.83 12.70 19.80
C ASN A 229 -14.69 11.44 19.63
N ILE A 230 -14.05 10.26 19.52
CA ILE A 230 -14.74 8.97 19.51
C ILE A 230 -15.04 8.61 20.96
N ARG A 231 -16.24 8.98 21.45
CA ARG A 231 -16.67 8.81 22.86
C ARG A 231 -17.69 7.71 23.08
N SER A 232 -17.89 6.81 22.11
CA SER A 232 -18.73 5.62 22.30
C SER A 232 -18.34 4.51 21.33
N ALA A 233 -18.69 3.28 21.68
CA ALA A 233 -18.48 2.13 20.80
C ALA A 233 -19.31 2.25 19.51
N GLU A 234 -20.52 2.80 19.59
CA GLU A 234 -21.39 3.07 18.45
C GLU A 234 -20.75 4.09 17.49
N ALA A 235 -20.14 5.15 18.02
CA ALA A 235 -19.42 6.14 17.22
C ALA A 235 -18.21 5.51 16.52
N LEU A 236 -17.45 4.65 17.21
CA LEU A 236 -16.34 3.90 16.63
C LEU A 236 -16.80 2.97 15.49
N GLU A 237 -17.93 2.29 15.66
CA GLU A 237 -18.50 1.37 14.67
C GLU A 237 -19.11 2.08 13.46
N ALA A 238 -19.60 3.32 13.63
CA ALA A 238 -20.09 4.15 12.54
C ALA A 238 -18.98 4.71 11.63
N ILE A 239 -17.73 4.74 12.11
CA ILE A 239 -16.59 5.14 11.29
C ILE A 239 -16.37 4.10 10.20
N SER A 240 -16.47 4.57 8.95
CA SER A 240 -16.09 3.78 7.78
C SER A 240 -14.75 3.09 8.00
N GLU A 241 -14.64 1.81 7.65
CA GLU A 241 -13.40 1.03 7.85
C GLU A 241 -12.17 1.63 7.15
N TYR A 242 -12.40 2.52 6.18
CA TYR A 242 -11.39 3.29 5.46
C TYR A 242 -10.90 4.52 6.24
N ASN A 243 -11.71 5.03 7.17
CA ASN A 243 -11.45 6.20 8.00
C ASN A 243 -10.91 5.86 9.41
N ILE A 244 -10.93 4.59 9.82
CA ILE A 244 -10.31 4.15 11.09
C ILE A 244 -8.78 4.28 10.97
N ASN A 245 -8.23 5.40 11.44
CA ASN A 245 -6.80 5.68 11.36
C ASN A 245 -5.98 4.85 12.36
N ARG A 246 -5.64 3.62 11.95
CA ARG A 246 -4.75 2.70 12.68
C ARG A 246 -3.46 3.37 13.15
N TYR A 247 -2.86 4.26 12.37
CA TYR A 247 -1.57 4.85 12.72
C TYR A 247 -1.69 5.83 13.88
N GLN A 248 -2.81 6.52 14.07
CA GLN A 248 -2.98 7.39 15.23
C GLN A 248 -3.35 6.58 16.46
N LEU A 249 -4.31 5.65 16.41
CA LEU A 249 -4.73 4.86 17.59
C LEU A 249 -3.65 3.89 18.09
N LYS A 250 -3.00 3.15 17.17
CA LYS A 250 -1.92 2.22 17.56
C LYS A 250 -0.68 2.97 18.03
N HIS A 251 -0.37 4.12 17.43
CA HIS A 251 0.77 4.94 17.85
C HIS A 251 0.48 5.69 19.16
N ALA A 252 -0.74 6.18 19.36
CA ALA A 252 -1.19 6.74 20.64
C ALA A 252 -1.04 5.70 21.74
N LEU A 253 -1.52 4.47 21.51
CA LEU A 253 -1.34 3.37 22.46
C LEU A 253 0.14 3.07 22.72
N HIS A 254 0.97 3.03 21.67
CA HIS A 254 2.41 2.84 21.80
C HIS A 254 3.06 3.93 22.67
N ILE A 255 2.81 5.21 22.36
CA ILE A 255 3.33 6.35 23.12
C ILE A 255 2.86 6.30 24.58
N LEU A 256 1.58 5.99 24.82
CA LEU A 256 1.01 5.89 26.15
C LEU A 256 1.69 4.78 26.96
N CYS A 257 1.84 3.59 26.36
CA CYS A 257 2.52 2.47 26.98
C CYS A 257 3.99 2.78 27.26
N GLU A 258 4.72 3.40 26.33
CA GLU A 258 6.12 3.82 26.56
C GLU A 258 6.22 4.84 27.70
N LYS A 259 5.37 5.88 27.72
CA LYS A 259 5.33 6.88 28.80
C LYS A 259 5.05 6.27 30.17
N ARG A 260 4.22 5.23 30.22
CA ARG A 260 3.83 4.54 31.47
C ARG A 260 4.69 3.31 31.78
N GLY A 261 5.68 2.98 30.96
CA GLY A 261 6.53 1.79 31.13
C GLY A 261 5.79 0.46 31.01
N LEU A 262 4.69 0.41 30.26
CA LEU A 262 3.85 -0.77 30.06
C LEU A 262 4.27 -1.55 28.82
N LYS A 263 4.38 -2.88 28.94
CA LYS A 263 4.54 -3.79 27.82
C LYS A 263 3.17 -4.07 27.20
N TYR A 264 3.12 -4.01 25.87
CA TYR A 264 1.92 -4.36 25.12
C TYR A 264 2.23 -5.26 23.92
N ALA A 265 1.24 -6.01 23.47
CA ALA A 265 1.30 -6.86 22.30
C ALA A 265 0.00 -6.81 21.51
N PHE A 266 0.10 -7.00 20.20
CA PHE A 266 -1.05 -7.21 19.32
C PHE A 266 -1.05 -8.66 18.86
N ASP A 267 -2.18 -9.33 19.02
CA ASP A 267 -2.48 -10.58 18.32
C ASP A 267 -3.51 -10.30 17.23
N THR A 268 -3.39 -10.94 16.07
CA THR A 268 -4.33 -10.74 14.96
C THR A 268 -4.55 -12.06 14.23
N GLN A 269 -5.81 -12.45 14.16
CA GLN A 269 -6.24 -13.73 13.61
C GLN A 269 -7.22 -13.50 12.46
N GLU A 270 -7.16 -14.38 11.47
CA GLU A 270 -8.18 -14.46 10.43
C GLU A 270 -9.32 -15.34 10.92
N VAL A 271 -10.54 -14.82 10.83
CA VAL A 271 -11.78 -15.54 11.12
C VAL A 271 -12.18 -16.32 9.85
N PRO A 272 -12.30 -17.66 9.92
CA PRO A 272 -12.79 -18.48 8.82
C PRO A 272 -14.20 -18.06 8.39
N TYR A 273 -14.53 -18.22 7.11
CA TYR A 273 -15.86 -17.88 6.60
C TYR A 273 -16.95 -18.77 7.21
N GLU A 274 -16.59 -19.96 7.66
CA GLU A 274 -17.47 -20.91 8.33
C GLU A 274 -17.99 -20.40 9.69
N GLU A 275 -17.34 -19.37 10.27
CA GLU A 275 -17.77 -18.69 11.50
C GLU A 275 -18.61 -17.43 11.20
N HIS A 276 -19.00 -17.20 9.95
CA HIS A 276 -19.82 -16.05 9.54
C HIS A 276 -21.29 -16.25 9.90
N GLU A 277 -21.87 -15.26 10.57
CA GLU A 277 -23.31 -15.23 10.86
C GLU A 277 -24.07 -14.59 9.68
N GLU A 278 -24.99 -15.35 9.12
CA GLU A 278 -25.83 -14.95 8.00
C GLU A 278 -26.64 -13.68 8.35
N GLY A 279 -26.56 -12.65 7.51
CA GLY A 279 -27.20 -11.34 7.75
C GLY A 279 -26.30 -10.27 8.39
N THR A 280 -25.06 -10.59 8.75
CA THR A 280 -24.08 -9.62 9.29
C THR A 280 -22.93 -9.34 8.30
N PRO A 281 -22.25 -8.18 8.35
CA PRO A 281 -21.05 -7.94 7.56
C PRO A 281 -19.94 -8.95 7.90
N PHE A 282 -19.35 -9.61 6.89
CA PHE A 282 -18.24 -10.53 7.11
C PHE A 282 -16.95 -9.78 7.48
N LEU A 283 -16.57 -9.83 8.76
CA LEU A 283 -15.34 -9.22 9.29
C LEU A 283 -14.23 -10.27 9.40
N ARG A 284 -13.42 -10.37 8.34
CA ARG A 284 -12.37 -11.40 8.19
C ARG A 284 -11.30 -11.38 9.28
N PHE A 285 -11.07 -10.27 9.98
CA PHE A 285 -9.98 -10.16 10.94
C PHE A 285 -10.48 -9.82 12.33
N ARG A 286 -9.91 -10.50 13.33
CA ARG A 286 -10.02 -10.17 14.75
C ARG A 286 -8.65 -9.77 15.27
N ALA A 287 -8.56 -8.69 16.03
CA ALA A 287 -7.34 -8.27 16.69
C ALA A 287 -7.58 -8.11 18.19
N THR A 288 -6.56 -8.43 18.98
CA THR A 288 -6.57 -8.32 20.43
C THR A 288 -5.32 -7.55 20.88
N VAL A 289 -5.50 -6.62 21.81
CA VAL A 289 -4.43 -5.88 22.46
C VAL A 289 -4.29 -6.37 23.89
N THR A 290 -3.09 -6.81 24.23
CA THR A 290 -2.72 -7.22 25.58
C THR A 290 -1.75 -6.19 26.15
N VAL A 291 -1.98 -5.69 27.36
CA VAL A 291 -1.07 -4.80 28.09
C VAL A 291 -0.78 -5.44 29.46
N GLU A 292 0.49 -5.57 29.81
CA GLU A 292 0.93 -6.28 31.04
C GLU A 292 0.28 -7.66 31.21
N GLY A 293 0.14 -8.39 30.11
CA GLY A 293 -0.45 -9.74 30.10
C GLY A 293 -1.99 -9.79 30.20
N LYS A 294 -2.68 -8.65 30.29
CA LYS A 294 -4.15 -8.57 30.32
C LYS A 294 -4.70 -8.06 28.99
N VAL A 295 -5.75 -8.71 28.49
CA VAL A 295 -6.47 -8.22 27.30
C VAL A 295 -7.20 -6.94 27.66
N LEU A 296 -6.85 -5.84 27.01
CA LEU A 296 -7.45 -4.52 27.23
C LEU A 296 -8.27 -4.01 26.04
N GLY A 297 -8.15 -4.64 24.87
CA GLY A 297 -8.95 -4.24 23.73
C GLY A 297 -9.09 -5.34 22.68
N GLU A 298 -10.27 -5.38 22.07
CA GLU A 298 -10.59 -6.29 20.97
C GLU A 298 -11.19 -5.52 19.80
N GLY A 299 -10.99 -6.00 18.57
CA GLY A 299 -11.52 -5.33 17.40
C GLY A 299 -11.76 -6.30 16.25
N ARG A 300 -12.79 -6.03 15.44
CA ARG A 300 -13.11 -6.78 14.22
C ARG A 300 -13.13 -5.86 13.00
N GLY A 301 -12.72 -6.36 11.84
CA GLY A 301 -12.72 -5.59 10.59
C GLY A 301 -12.58 -6.45 9.34
N LYS A 302 -12.91 -5.92 8.16
CA LYS A 302 -12.71 -6.62 6.87
C LYS A 302 -11.23 -6.75 6.51
N ASN A 303 -10.37 -5.94 7.11
CA ASN A 303 -8.93 -5.98 6.94
C ASN A 303 -8.21 -5.90 8.30
N GLN A 304 -6.94 -6.34 8.35
CA GLN A 304 -6.15 -6.28 9.60
C GLN A 304 -6.03 -4.87 10.16
N ARG A 305 -6.11 -3.83 9.31
CA ARG A 305 -5.88 -2.44 9.73
C ARG A 305 -7.04 -1.95 10.59
N SER A 306 -8.29 -2.15 10.15
CA SER A 306 -9.50 -1.77 10.88
C SER A 306 -9.65 -2.55 12.18
N ALA A 307 -9.42 -3.87 12.16
CA ALA A 307 -9.46 -4.71 13.36
C ALA A 307 -8.47 -4.23 14.45
N GLN A 308 -7.22 -3.95 14.07
CA GLN A 308 -6.20 -3.45 15.01
C GLN A 308 -6.48 -2.03 15.50
N GLY A 309 -7.06 -1.16 14.66
CA GLY A 309 -7.45 0.19 15.05
C GLY A 309 -8.50 0.18 16.16
N LYS A 310 -9.57 -0.62 15.99
CA LYS A 310 -10.63 -0.77 17.00
C LYS A 310 -10.11 -1.39 18.29
N ALA A 311 -9.26 -2.42 18.19
CA ALA A 311 -8.63 -3.03 19.37
C ALA A 311 -7.75 -2.03 20.14
N ALA A 312 -7.03 -1.15 19.43
CA ALA A 312 -6.24 -0.09 20.05
C ALA A 312 -7.11 0.97 20.74
N TRP A 313 -8.24 1.38 20.14
CA TRP A 313 -9.19 2.31 20.76
C TRP A 313 -9.74 1.75 22.08
N HIS A 314 -10.20 0.49 22.10
CA HIS A 314 -10.66 -0.15 23.34
C HIS A 314 -9.57 -0.19 24.42
N ALA A 315 -8.32 -0.47 24.04
CA ALA A 315 -7.21 -0.45 24.99
C ALA A 315 -6.91 0.97 25.53
N LEU A 316 -7.02 2.00 24.70
CA LEU A 316 -6.86 3.41 25.12
C LEU A 316 -7.96 3.85 26.09
N VAL A 317 -9.20 3.43 25.87
CA VAL A 317 -10.32 3.61 26.81
C VAL A 317 -10.03 2.90 28.14
N ALA A 318 -9.62 1.64 28.09
CA ALA A 318 -9.30 0.85 29.29
C ALA A 318 -8.13 1.43 30.10
N LEU A 319 -7.19 2.11 29.44
CA LEU A 319 -6.07 2.81 30.07
C LEU A 319 -6.42 4.25 30.51
N GLY A 320 -7.64 4.71 30.27
CA GLY A 320 -8.12 6.04 30.66
C GLY A 320 -7.54 7.19 29.85
N ASP A 321 -7.05 6.92 28.63
CA ASP A 321 -6.60 7.95 27.68
C ASP A 321 -7.78 8.58 26.95
N ILE A 322 -8.78 7.76 26.62
CA ILE A 322 -10.04 8.18 26.01
C ILE A 322 -11.13 8.10 27.06
N THR A 323 -11.86 9.20 27.24
CA THR A 323 -13.05 9.23 28.10
C THR A 323 -14.27 8.93 27.25
N VAL A 324 -15.01 7.89 27.64
CA VAL A 324 -16.24 7.38 27.00
C VAL A 324 -17.42 7.73 27.90
#